data_AF-A0A7H2PZ35-F1
#
_entry.id   AF-A0A7H2PZ35-F1
#
_cell.length_a   1.000
_cell.length_b   1.000
_cell.length_c   1.000
_cell.angle_alpha   90.00
_cell.angle_beta   90.00
_cell.angle_gamma   90.00
#
_symmetry.space_group_name_H-M   'P 1'
#
loop_
_entity.id
_entity.type
_entity.pdbx_description
1 polymer ?
#
loop_
_entity_poly.entity_id
_entity_poly.type
_entity_poly.pdbx_seq_one_letter_code
_entity_poly.pdbx_strand_id
1 'polypeptide(L)'
;MATLQELHKNRGNPNLSHWKTRKLLTISEAALLTCGFDPLEFDHLADYPLRDELRSRQPINWQHVLMLITSITEAVCTHEIKSPYVVLELPYADDWKIEDQIKVSFADEMYLRTTLTKIHREELFKWLKNNGYFHVHQEPITIKFDQEIYQHPESIQKSNVILLPEPTYTTPALDALYGVIDEFWKNYDPDNNQPPPKQNVVASWIKTNYPEIQANDICMYIDKICRHPKAKKGGNIKLNSSNNMKGVTPKK
;
A
#
# COMPACT_ATOMS: atom_id res chain seq x y z
N MET A 1 -9.78 -8.00 9.76
CA MET A 1 -8.33 -8.25 9.90
C MET A 1 -7.95 -7.79 11.31
N ALA A 2 -7.16 -8.57 12.05
CA ALA A 2 -6.82 -8.18 13.43
C ALA A 2 -5.95 -6.92 13.41
N THR A 3 -6.32 -5.91 14.20
CA THR A 3 -5.54 -4.67 14.30
C THR A 3 -4.33 -4.85 15.21
N LEU A 4 -3.32 -3.99 15.07
CA LEU A 4 -2.17 -3.93 15.98
C LEU A 4 -2.61 -3.80 17.44
N GLN A 5 -3.64 -2.99 17.71
CA GLN A 5 -4.15 -2.80 19.06
C GLN A 5 -4.79 -4.09 19.60
N GLU A 6 -5.56 -4.81 18.80
CA GLU A 6 -6.15 -6.09 19.20
C GLU A 6 -5.08 -7.13 19.48
N LEU A 7 -4.08 -7.26 18.60
CA LEU A 7 -2.98 -8.20 18.78
C LEU A 7 -2.21 -7.91 20.08
N HIS A 8 -1.86 -6.64 20.34
CA HIS A 8 -1.15 -6.26 21.56
C HIS A 8 -2.02 -6.43 22.82
N LYS A 9 -3.31 -6.10 22.74
CA LYS A 9 -4.27 -6.30 23.84
C LYS A 9 -4.39 -7.77 24.22
N ASN A 10 -4.49 -8.67 23.24
CA ASN A 10 -4.57 -10.11 23.48
C ASN A 10 -3.33 -10.64 24.23
N ARG A 11 -2.19 -9.96 24.12
CA ARG A 11 -0.95 -10.27 24.82
C ARG A 11 -0.73 -9.51 26.13
N GLY A 12 -1.75 -8.79 26.60
CA GLY A 12 -1.67 -8.02 27.84
C GLY A 12 -0.91 -6.71 27.71
N ASN A 13 -0.86 -6.12 26.50
CA ASN A 13 -0.15 -4.87 26.20
C ASN A 13 1.31 -4.86 26.70
N PRO A 14 2.16 -5.76 26.16
CA PRO A 14 3.54 -5.89 26.59
C PRO A 14 4.31 -4.59 26.33
N ASN A 15 5.24 -4.26 27.24
CA ASN A 15 6.12 -3.12 27.06
C ASN A 15 7.25 -3.47 26.07
N LEU A 16 7.13 -3.01 24.83
CA LEU A 16 8.11 -3.21 23.76
C LEU A 16 8.93 -1.93 23.47
N SER A 17 8.93 -0.96 24.39
CA SER A 17 9.55 0.35 24.16
C SER A 17 11.07 0.31 24.02
N HIS A 18 11.75 -0.73 24.49
CA HIS A 18 13.19 -0.95 24.30
C HIS A 18 13.57 -1.18 22.84
N TRP A 19 12.64 -1.66 22.01
CA TRP A 19 12.87 -1.81 20.57
C TRP A 19 12.80 -0.49 19.82
N LYS A 20 12.32 0.62 20.40
CA LYS A 20 12.00 1.88 19.68
C LYS A 20 13.15 2.46 18.86
N THR A 21 14.40 2.23 19.29
CA THR A 21 15.60 2.81 18.67
C THR A 21 16.09 2.01 17.45
N ARG A 22 15.62 0.77 17.29
CA ARG A 22 16.11 -0.14 16.26
C ARG A 22 15.42 0.13 14.92
N LYS A 23 16.20 0.66 13.95
CA LYS A 23 15.72 1.04 12.61
C LYS A 23 15.56 -0.14 11.65
N LEU A 24 16.39 -1.17 11.80
CA LEU A 24 16.38 -2.38 10.99
C LEU A 24 15.90 -3.57 11.82
N LEU A 25 14.87 -4.24 11.33
CA LEU A 25 14.28 -5.41 11.95
C LEU A 25 14.48 -6.60 11.02
N THR A 26 14.74 -7.78 11.57
CA THR A 26 14.62 -9.01 10.79
C THR A 26 13.16 -9.27 10.45
N ILE A 27 12.87 -10.08 9.43
CA ILE A 27 11.48 -10.45 9.11
C ILE A 27 10.80 -11.10 10.31
N SER A 28 11.51 -11.99 11.01
CA SER A 28 11.01 -12.63 12.23
C SER A 28 10.76 -11.61 13.35
N GLU A 29 11.69 -10.69 13.61
CA GLU A 29 11.50 -9.63 14.61
C GLU A 29 10.30 -8.72 14.27
N ALA A 30 10.14 -8.37 12.99
CA ALA A 30 9.04 -7.56 12.51
C ALA A 30 7.68 -8.24 12.77
N ALA A 31 7.56 -9.52 12.45
CA ALA A 31 6.34 -10.30 12.70
C ALA A 31 6.06 -10.44 14.20
N LEU A 32 7.08 -10.78 15.00
CA LEU A 32 6.97 -10.92 16.45
C LEU A 32 6.49 -9.62 17.11
N LEU A 33 7.14 -8.49 16.81
CA LEU A 33 6.77 -7.18 17.36
C LEU A 33 5.35 -6.76 16.95
N THR A 34 4.95 -7.03 15.70
CA THR A 34 3.60 -6.73 15.20
C THR A 34 2.55 -7.50 16.00
N CYS A 35 2.84 -8.75 16.40
CA CYS A 35 1.94 -9.58 17.19
C CYS A 35 2.07 -9.42 18.72
N GLY A 36 2.91 -8.49 19.19
CA GLY A 36 3.11 -8.24 20.62
C GLY A 36 4.03 -9.24 21.31
N PHE A 37 4.93 -9.92 20.59
CA PHE A 37 6.02 -10.67 21.19
C PHE A 37 7.24 -9.77 21.38
N ASP A 38 8.04 -10.01 22.42
CA ASP A 38 9.41 -9.51 22.47
C ASP A 38 10.31 -10.48 21.68
N PRO A 39 10.95 -10.07 20.57
CA PRO A 39 11.84 -10.96 19.84
C PRO A 39 13.02 -11.49 20.65
N LEU A 40 13.39 -10.85 21.77
CA LEU A 40 14.42 -11.38 22.68
C LEU A 40 14.00 -12.73 23.31
N GLU A 41 12.71 -13.07 23.32
CA GLU A 41 12.23 -14.39 23.76
C GLU A 41 12.70 -15.53 22.83
N PHE A 42 13.09 -15.22 21.59
CA PHE A 42 13.39 -16.21 20.54
C PHE A 42 14.70 -15.95 19.79
N ASP A 43 15.56 -15.04 20.28
CA ASP A 43 16.79 -14.62 19.59
C ASP A 43 17.80 -15.75 19.35
N HIS A 44 17.74 -16.80 20.17
CA HIS A 44 18.55 -18.01 20.08
C HIS A 44 18.06 -19.01 19.00
N LEU A 45 16.89 -18.78 18.39
CA LEU A 45 16.29 -19.70 17.42
C LEU A 45 16.52 -19.25 15.98
N ALA A 46 16.96 -20.19 15.15
CA ALA A 46 16.94 -20.03 13.70
C ALA A 46 15.51 -20.18 13.13
N ASP A 47 15.34 -19.92 11.83
CA ASP A 47 14.05 -19.92 11.13
C ASP A 47 13.15 -21.13 11.43
N TYR A 48 13.65 -22.35 11.23
CA TYR A 48 12.85 -23.57 11.42
C TYR A 48 12.54 -23.81 12.91
N PRO A 49 13.54 -23.79 13.83
CA PRO A 49 13.28 -23.88 15.27
C PRO A 49 12.30 -22.83 15.81
N LEU A 50 12.36 -21.59 15.32
CA LEU A 50 11.41 -20.53 15.72
C LEU A 50 9.97 -20.93 15.37
N ARG A 51 9.74 -21.39 14.14
CA ARG A 51 8.41 -21.80 13.68
C ARG A 51 7.89 -22.99 14.46
N ASP A 52 8.75 -23.96 14.75
CA ASP A 52 8.38 -25.15 15.53
C ASP A 52 8.08 -24.82 16.99
N GLU A 53 8.85 -23.92 17.60
CA GLU A 53 8.61 -23.47 18.97
C GLU A 53 7.25 -22.78 19.09
N LEU A 54 6.90 -21.92 18.12
CA LEU A 54 5.60 -21.26 18.06
C LEU A 54 4.45 -22.26 17.86
N ARG A 55 4.62 -23.29 17.01
CA ARG A 55 3.62 -24.35 16.80
C ARG A 55 3.46 -25.28 18.00
N SER A 56 4.53 -25.52 18.73
CA SER A 56 4.58 -26.40 19.89
C SER A 56 3.96 -25.73 21.12
N ARG A 57 4.40 -24.52 21.46
CA ARG A 57 3.90 -23.78 22.64
C ARG A 57 2.53 -23.14 22.41
N GLN A 58 2.18 -22.85 21.15
CA GLN A 58 0.93 -22.19 20.76
C GLN A 58 0.58 -20.92 21.59
N PRO A 59 1.52 -19.99 21.84
CA PRO A 59 1.23 -18.77 22.58
C PRO A 59 0.20 -17.90 21.85
N ILE A 60 -0.54 -17.05 22.57
CA ILE A 60 -1.52 -16.13 21.95
C ILE A 60 -0.88 -15.37 20.77
N ASN A 61 -1.61 -15.31 19.64
CA ASN A 61 -1.17 -14.76 18.36
C ASN A 61 -0.10 -15.55 17.59
N TRP A 62 0.27 -16.78 17.98
CA TRP A 62 1.30 -17.57 17.27
C TRP A 62 1.01 -17.74 15.76
N GLN A 63 -0.26 -17.98 15.40
CA GLN A 63 -0.68 -18.11 14.00
C GLN A 63 -0.48 -16.80 13.23
N HIS A 64 -0.75 -15.66 13.86
CA HIS A 64 -0.52 -14.35 13.26
C HIS A 64 0.96 -14.09 13.02
N VAL A 65 1.84 -14.51 13.94
CA VAL A 65 3.30 -14.41 13.74
C VAL A 65 3.71 -15.23 12.52
N LEU A 66 3.31 -16.49 12.45
CA LEU A 66 3.67 -17.36 11.32
C LEU A 66 3.17 -16.81 9.98
N MET A 67 1.92 -16.33 9.94
CA MET A 67 1.36 -15.72 8.74
C MET A 67 2.09 -14.43 8.37
N LEU A 68 2.43 -13.57 9.32
CA LEU A 68 3.19 -12.35 9.06
C LEU A 68 4.61 -12.64 8.57
N ILE A 69 5.28 -13.67 9.10
CA ILE A 69 6.58 -14.09 8.58
C ILE A 69 6.45 -14.43 7.09
N THR A 70 5.47 -15.26 6.72
CA THR A 70 5.22 -15.60 5.31
C THR A 70 4.88 -14.36 4.48
N SER A 71 3.89 -13.56 4.88
CA SER A 71 3.47 -12.40 4.09
C SER A 71 4.55 -11.31 3.95
N ILE A 72 5.38 -11.10 4.98
CA ILE A 72 6.50 -10.17 4.89
C ILE A 72 7.59 -10.74 3.97
N THR A 73 7.87 -12.04 4.02
CA THR A 73 8.79 -12.69 3.06
C THR A 73 8.29 -12.51 1.63
N GLU A 74 7.02 -12.79 1.36
CA GLU A 74 6.40 -12.56 0.05
C GLU A 74 6.56 -11.09 -0.37
N ALA A 75 6.24 -10.14 0.51
CA ALA A 75 6.36 -8.71 0.24
C ALA A 75 7.80 -8.24 -0.04
N VAL A 76 8.80 -8.89 0.55
CA VAL A 76 10.22 -8.64 0.22
C VAL A 76 10.54 -9.19 -1.17
N CYS A 77 10.10 -10.41 -1.49
CA CYS A 77 10.30 -11.03 -2.80
C CYS A 77 9.54 -10.35 -3.96
N THR A 78 8.39 -9.73 -3.67
CA THR A 78 7.60 -8.93 -4.63
C THR A 78 7.97 -7.45 -4.65
N HIS A 79 8.96 -7.05 -3.85
CA HIS A 79 9.49 -5.68 -3.77
C HIS A 79 8.50 -4.64 -3.22
N GLU A 80 7.43 -5.08 -2.55
CA GLU A 80 6.51 -4.21 -1.81
C GLU A 80 7.16 -3.61 -0.56
N ILE A 81 8.01 -4.39 0.12
CA ILE A 81 8.84 -3.93 1.23
C ILE A 81 10.28 -3.87 0.78
N LYS A 82 10.92 -2.71 0.91
CA LYS A 82 12.36 -2.59 0.63
C LYS A 82 13.18 -3.24 1.74
N SER A 83 14.08 -4.12 1.33
CA SER A 83 15.00 -4.84 2.18
C SER A 83 16.44 -4.46 1.82
N PRO A 84 17.17 -3.70 2.67
CA PRO A 84 18.57 -3.37 2.42
C PRO A 84 19.52 -4.56 2.59
N TYR A 85 19.05 -5.70 3.12
CA TYR A 85 19.89 -6.84 3.43
C TYR A 85 19.09 -8.13 3.31
N VAL A 86 19.21 -8.82 2.17
CA VAL A 86 18.54 -10.10 1.93
C VAL A 86 19.54 -11.24 2.05
N VAL A 87 19.17 -12.25 2.83
CA VAL A 87 19.97 -13.46 3.05
C VAL A 87 19.24 -14.66 2.50
N LEU A 88 19.89 -15.40 1.60
CA LEU A 88 19.38 -16.61 0.99
C LEU A 88 20.19 -17.82 1.44
N GLU A 89 19.51 -18.89 1.84
CA GLU A 89 20.06 -20.22 2.12
C GLU A 89 19.62 -21.16 0.99
N LEU A 90 20.47 -21.28 -0.02
CA LEU A 90 20.18 -22.12 -1.17
C LEU A 90 20.46 -23.59 -0.85
N PRO A 91 19.62 -24.52 -1.33
CA PRO A 91 19.92 -25.94 -1.24
C PRO A 91 21.22 -26.17 -2.00
N TYR A 92 22.13 -26.93 -1.40
CA TYR A 92 23.45 -27.27 -1.95
C TYR A 92 24.51 -26.16 -1.92
N ALA A 93 24.25 -25.03 -1.27
CA ALA A 93 25.31 -24.10 -0.89
C ALA A 93 25.85 -24.47 0.50
N ASP A 94 27.17 -24.42 0.68
CA ASP A 94 27.82 -24.68 1.96
C ASP A 94 27.54 -23.58 3.00
N ASP A 95 27.06 -22.41 2.56
CA ASP A 95 26.75 -21.28 3.42
C ASP A 95 25.59 -20.44 2.83
N TRP A 96 25.06 -19.51 3.63
CA TRP A 96 24.12 -18.51 3.16
C TRP A 96 24.84 -17.42 2.35
N LYS A 97 24.11 -16.79 1.43
CA LYS A 97 24.62 -15.65 0.67
C LYS A 97 23.79 -14.39 0.92
N ILE A 98 24.45 -13.25 0.82
CA ILE A 98 23.80 -11.94 0.78
C ILE A 98 23.55 -11.62 -0.69
N GLU A 99 22.33 -11.22 -1.02
CA GLU A 99 21.93 -10.86 -2.40
C GLU A 99 21.29 -9.48 -2.43
N ASP A 100 21.47 -8.77 -3.54
CA ASP A 100 20.73 -7.53 -3.77
C ASP A 100 19.25 -7.86 -3.97
N GLN A 101 18.35 -7.16 -3.28
CA GLN A 101 16.90 -7.41 -3.40
C GLN A 101 16.45 -7.39 -4.87
N ILE A 102 17.02 -6.53 -5.73
CA ILE A 102 16.67 -6.42 -7.17
C ILE A 102 16.82 -7.75 -7.94
N LYS A 103 17.66 -8.68 -7.46
CA LYS A 103 17.87 -10.01 -8.05
C LYS A 103 17.00 -11.09 -7.43
N VAL A 104 16.31 -10.77 -6.33
CA VAL A 104 15.42 -11.67 -5.61
C VAL A 104 14.04 -11.62 -6.26
N SER A 105 13.45 -12.79 -6.42
CA SER A 105 12.13 -12.99 -6.99
C SER A 105 11.24 -13.79 -6.05
N PHE A 106 9.97 -13.95 -6.42
CA PHE A 106 9.05 -14.84 -5.70
C PHE A 106 9.54 -16.30 -5.67
N ALA A 107 10.32 -16.75 -6.65
CA ALA A 107 10.87 -18.11 -6.64
C ALA A 107 11.88 -18.35 -5.51
N ASP A 108 12.43 -17.28 -4.94
CA ASP A 108 13.42 -17.33 -3.87
C ASP A 108 12.80 -17.32 -2.46
N GLU A 109 11.47 -17.20 -2.35
CA GLU A 109 10.74 -17.09 -1.08
C GLU A 109 11.14 -18.17 -0.06
N MET A 110 11.22 -19.42 -0.52
CA MET A 110 11.53 -20.58 0.33
C MET A 110 12.97 -20.61 0.83
N TYR A 111 13.88 -19.87 0.17
CA TYR A 111 15.29 -19.83 0.52
C TYR A 111 15.63 -18.63 1.41
N LEU A 112 14.66 -17.76 1.67
CA LEU A 112 14.91 -16.52 2.38
C LEU A 112 15.01 -16.77 3.89
N ARG A 113 16.18 -16.43 4.47
CA ARG A 113 16.43 -16.53 5.91
C ARG A 113 15.76 -15.36 6.62
N THR A 114 14.61 -15.63 7.21
CA THR A 114 13.73 -14.67 7.89
C THR A 114 14.29 -14.17 9.22
N THR A 115 15.18 -14.92 9.87
CA THR A 115 15.89 -14.47 11.08
C THR A 115 17.10 -13.58 10.78
N LEU A 116 17.55 -13.49 9.52
CA LEU A 116 18.73 -12.70 9.12
C LEU A 116 18.39 -11.56 8.15
N THR A 117 17.43 -11.75 7.26
CA THR A 117 17.01 -10.74 6.28
C THR A 117 16.39 -9.55 7.01
N LYS A 118 16.90 -8.34 6.73
CA LYS A 118 16.53 -7.10 7.44
C LYS A 118 15.71 -6.17 6.57
N ILE A 119 14.63 -5.65 7.13
CA ILE A 119 13.79 -4.61 6.54
C ILE A 119 13.85 -3.33 7.38
N HIS A 120 13.63 -2.18 6.74
CA HIS A 120 13.47 -0.92 7.45
C HIS A 120 12.13 -0.90 8.20
N ARG A 121 12.16 -0.45 9.45
CA ARG A 121 10.95 -0.23 10.26
C ARG A 121 9.93 0.67 9.56
N GLU A 122 10.41 1.70 8.85
CA GLU A 122 9.56 2.63 8.11
C GLU A 122 8.82 1.94 6.95
N GLU A 123 9.49 1.01 6.26
CA GLU A 123 8.90 0.23 5.17
C GLU A 123 7.87 -0.77 5.72
N LEU A 124 8.19 -1.43 6.84
CA LEU A 124 7.22 -2.25 7.57
C LEU A 124 5.98 -1.44 7.97
N PHE A 125 6.17 -0.23 8.52
CA PHE A 125 5.06 0.65 8.90
C PHE A 125 4.16 0.99 7.72
N LYS A 126 4.76 1.39 6.57
CA LYS A 126 4.01 1.68 5.34
C LYS A 126 3.22 0.46 4.88
N TRP A 127 3.86 -0.71 4.85
CA TRP A 127 3.22 -1.95 4.42
C TRP A 127 2.08 -2.37 5.35
N LEU A 128 2.28 -2.33 6.68
CA LEU A 128 1.23 -2.61 7.66
C LEU A 128 0.04 -1.64 7.55
N LYS A 129 0.31 -0.36 7.29
CA LYS A 129 -0.72 0.66 7.04
C LYS A 129 -1.54 0.34 5.79
N ASN A 130 -0.87 0.00 4.69
CA ASN A 130 -1.53 -0.36 3.44
C ASN A 130 -2.35 -1.66 3.56
N ASN A 131 -1.95 -2.57 4.44
CA ASN A 131 -2.63 -3.83 4.71
C ASN A 131 -3.65 -3.75 5.88
N GLY A 132 -4.05 -2.55 6.32
CA GLY A 132 -5.15 -2.40 7.28
C GLY A 132 -4.88 -2.90 8.71
N TYR A 133 -3.60 -3.04 9.11
CA TYR A 133 -3.23 -3.40 10.48
C TYR A 133 -3.41 -2.24 11.48
N PHE A 134 -3.47 -1.01 10.99
CA PHE A 134 -3.84 0.15 11.77
C PHE A 134 -5.34 0.37 11.65
N HIS A 135 -5.95 0.95 12.69
CA HIS A 135 -7.40 1.21 12.72
C HIS A 135 -7.90 1.79 11.40
N VAL A 136 -8.84 1.06 10.82
CA VAL A 136 -9.80 1.61 9.88
C VAL A 136 -10.98 2.04 10.75
N HIS A 137 -11.14 3.34 11.01
CA HIS A 137 -12.46 3.84 11.37
C HIS A 137 -13.34 3.76 10.12
N GLN A 138 -13.84 2.58 9.83
CA GLN A 138 -14.99 2.36 8.97
C GLN A 138 -15.83 1.30 9.64
N GLU A 139 -16.56 1.70 10.69
CA GLU A 139 -17.88 1.12 10.80
C GLU A 139 -18.65 1.60 9.56
N PRO A 140 -19.19 0.71 8.72
CA PRO A 140 -20.09 1.13 7.67
C PRO A 140 -21.27 1.80 8.37
N ILE A 141 -21.42 3.11 8.17
CA ILE A 141 -22.69 3.78 8.45
C ILE A 141 -23.70 3.05 7.57
N THR A 142 -24.46 2.14 8.18
CA THR A 142 -25.65 1.59 7.57
C THR A 142 -26.65 2.72 7.62
N ILE A 143 -26.62 3.60 6.61
CA ILE A 143 -27.68 4.58 6.40
C ILE A 143 -28.89 3.74 5.99
N LYS A 144 -29.69 3.35 6.97
CA LYS A 144 -31.09 3.02 6.72
C LYS A 144 -31.73 4.33 6.27
N PHE A 145 -31.97 4.47 4.97
CA PHE A 145 -32.87 5.48 4.46
C PHE A 145 -34.30 5.05 4.83
N ASP A 146 -34.69 5.31 6.06
CA ASP A 146 -36.11 5.44 6.36
C ASP A 146 -36.51 6.83 5.87
N GLN A 147 -37.32 6.84 4.82
CA GLN A 147 -38.00 8.02 4.34
C GLN A 147 -38.95 8.48 5.42
N GLU A 148 -38.64 9.53 6.17
CA GLU A 148 -39.70 10.23 6.90
C GLU A 148 -39.42 11.73 7.09
N ILE A 149 -40.49 12.45 6.77
CA ILE A 149 -40.72 13.88 6.62
C ILE A 149 -40.20 14.71 7.82
N TYR A 150 -39.57 15.85 7.50
CA TYR A 150 -39.18 16.90 8.45
C TYR A 150 -40.30 17.35 9.39
N GLN A 151 -40.04 17.33 10.70
CA GLN A 151 -40.51 18.35 11.65
C GLN A 151 -39.44 18.63 12.72
N HIS A 152 -39.11 19.91 12.91
CA HIS A 152 -38.38 20.47 14.06
C HIS A 152 -39.41 20.92 15.12
N PRO A 153 -39.07 21.33 16.37
CA PRO A 153 -37.80 21.29 17.11
C PRO A 153 -37.93 20.80 18.58
N GLU A 154 -36.83 20.53 19.29
CA GLU A 154 -36.53 21.12 20.61
C GLU A 154 -35.14 20.72 21.14
N SER A 155 -34.57 21.64 21.91
CA SER A 155 -33.16 21.74 22.29
C SER A 155 -32.73 20.83 23.45
N ILE A 156 -31.61 20.13 23.30
CA ILE A 156 -30.82 19.61 24.44
C ILE A 156 -29.35 19.96 24.21
N GLN A 157 -28.72 20.36 25.32
CA GLN A 157 -27.49 21.14 25.43
C GLN A 157 -26.26 20.50 24.78
N LYS A 158 -25.54 21.33 24.02
CA LYS A 158 -24.23 21.04 23.43
C LYS A 158 -23.18 20.87 24.54
N SER A 159 -22.68 19.65 24.73
CA SER A 159 -21.30 19.48 25.19
C SER A 159 -20.39 19.92 24.04
N ASN A 160 -19.73 21.07 24.20
CA ASN A 160 -18.72 21.57 23.27
C ASN A 160 -17.52 20.62 23.26
N VAL A 161 -17.59 19.57 22.44
CA VAL A 161 -16.39 18.93 21.92
C VAL A 161 -15.87 19.85 20.84
N ILE A 162 -14.75 20.52 21.10
CA ILE A 162 -13.97 21.16 20.05
C ILE A 162 -13.41 20.02 19.22
N LEU A 163 -14.16 19.63 18.17
CA LEU A 163 -13.63 18.86 17.07
C LEU A 163 -12.58 19.76 16.42
N LEU A 164 -11.31 19.38 16.56
CA LEU A 164 -10.30 19.90 15.66
C LEU A 164 -10.76 19.52 14.24
N PRO A 165 -10.79 20.46 13.28
CA PRO A 165 -11.10 20.13 11.91
C PRO A 165 -10.15 19.01 11.46
N GLU A 166 -10.69 18.04 10.72
CA GLU A 166 -9.86 17.03 10.08
C GLU A 166 -8.70 17.75 9.38
N PRO A 167 -7.45 17.25 9.47
CA PRO A 167 -6.38 17.81 8.69
C PRO A 167 -6.68 17.52 7.22
N THR A 168 -7.38 18.44 6.56
CA THR A 168 -7.46 18.59 5.12
C THR A 168 -6.09 19.06 4.66
N TYR A 169 -5.08 18.20 4.76
CA TYR A 169 -3.86 18.42 4.01
C TYR A 169 -4.20 18.16 2.54
N THR A 170 -4.74 19.18 1.90
CA THR A 170 -4.84 19.24 0.46
C THR A 170 -3.51 19.78 -0.06
N THR A 171 -3.14 19.36 -1.26
CA THR A 171 -2.11 20.07 -2.02
C THR A 171 -2.83 20.79 -3.14
N PRO A 172 -2.29 21.90 -3.65
CA PRO A 172 -2.90 22.57 -4.79
C PRO A 172 -3.17 21.64 -5.98
N ALA A 173 -2.27 20.67 -6.21
CA ALA A 173 -2.43 19.66 -7.24
C ALA A 173 -3.62 18.71 -6.98
N LEU A 174 -3.91 18.37 -5.72
CA LEU A 174 -5.09 17.59 -5.35
C LEU A 174 -6.37 18.42 -5.49
N ASP A 175 -6.35 19.70 -5.12
CA ASP A 175 -7.51 20.58 -5.27
C ASP A 175 -7.85 20.78 -6.75
N ALA A 176 -6.84 20.99 -7.59
CA ALA A 176 -7.00 21.07 -9.04
C ALA A 176 -7.50 19.76 -9.65
N LEU A 177 -7.05 18.61 -9.13
CA LEU A 177 -7.53 17.29 -9.55
C LEU A 177 -9.01 17.12 -9.26
N TYR A 178 -9.47 17.45 -8.05
CA TYR A 178 -10.89 17.38 -7.70
C TYR A 178 -11.73 18.36 -8.52
N GLY A 179 -11.24 19.59 -8.73
CA GLY A 179 -11.90 20.58 -9.58
C GLY A 179 -12.08 20.11 -11.03
N VAL A 180 -11.06 19.45 -11.60
CA VAL A 180 -11.14 18.89 -12.95
C VAL A 180 -12.16 17.75 -13.03
N ILE A 181 -12.26 16.91 -12.00
CA ILE A 181 -13.26 15.84 -11.95
C ILE A 181 -14.66 16.44 -11.92
N ASP A 182 -14.92 17.39 -11.03
CA ASP A 182 -16.24 17.99 -10.88
C ASP A 182 -16.68 18.75 -12.14
N GLU A 183 -15.78 19.50 -12.76
CA GLU A 183 -16.09 20.32 -13.94
C GLU A 183 -16.25 19.48 -15.22
N PHE A 184 -15.35 18.51 -15.46
CA PHE A 184 -15.25 17.87 -16.77
C PHE A 184 -15.71 16.41 -16.81
N TRP A 185 -15.64 15.67 -15.69
CA TRP A 185 -15.75 14.21 -15.72
C TRP A 185 -16.91 13.64 -14.89
N LYS A 186 -17.39 14.34 -13.86
CA LYS A 186 -18.46 13.88 -12.96
C LYS A 186 -19.75 13.54 -13.72
N ASN A 187 -20.07 14.35 -14.73
CA ASN A 187 -21.27 14.22 -15.55
C ASN A 187 -20.96 13.79 -17.00
N TYR A 188 -19.73 13.35 -17.27
CA TYR A 188 -19.34 12.94 -18.62
C TYR A 188 -19.95 11.59 -18.97
N ASP A 189 -20.86 11.57 -19.94
CA ASP A 189 -21.46 10.35 -20.48
C ASP A 189 -20.77 9.95 -21.81
N PRO A 190 -19.94 8.90 -21.81
CA PRO A 190 -19.24 8.45 -23.00
C PRO A 190 -20.15 7.78 -24.04
N ASP A 191 -21.36 7.37 -23.67
CA ASP A 191 -22.27 6.63 -24.53
C ASP A 191 -23.32 7.55 -25.19
N ASN A 192 -23.43 8.81 -24.74
CA ASN A 192 -24.33 9.83 -25.28
C ASN A 192 -23.66 10.78 -26.30
N ASN A 193 -22.68 10.29 -27.07
CA ASN A 193 -21.96 11.05 -28.11
C ASN A 193 -21.30 12.38 -27.65
N GLN A 194 -21.11 12.59 -26.34
CA GLN A 194 -20.44 13.79 -25.86
C GLN A 194 -18.94 13.72 -26.18
N PRO A 195 -18.39 14.68 -26.96
CA PRO A 195 -16.97 14.67 -27.28
C PRO A 195 -16.16 14.94 -25.99
N PRO A 196 -15.11 14.16 -25.71
CA PRO A 196 -14.30 14.39 -24.52
C PRO A 196 -13.56 15.73 -24.64
N PRO A 197 -13.37 16.45 -23.51
CA PRO A 197 -12.64 17.70 -23.53
C PRO A 197 -11.20 17.48 -23.99
N LYS A 198 -10.71 18.39 -24.84
CA LYS A 198 -9.32 18.39 -25.31
C LYS A 198 -8.39 18.68 -24.13
N GLN A 199 -7.25 17.99 -24.08
CA GLN A 199 -6.28 18.15 -22.98
C GLN A 199 -5.81 19.59 -22.78
N ASN A 200 -5.62 20.35 -23.87
CA ASN A 200 -5.24 21.77 -23.77
C ASN A 200 -6.33 22.64 -23.14
N VAL A 201 -7.61 22.28 -23.30
CA VAL A 201 -8.74 23.02 -22.69
C VAL A 201 -8.73 22.81 -21.18
N VAL A 202 -8.57 21.57 -20.74
CA VAL A 202 -8.45 21.23 -19.32
C VAL A 202 -7.21 21.88 -18.71
N ALA A 203 -6.06 21.83 -19.39
CA ALA A 203 -4.83 22.44 -18.90
C ALA A 203 -4.92 23.97 -18.75
N SER A 204 -5.55 24.66 -19.71
CA SER A 204 -5.80 26.10 -19.59
C SER A 204 -6.76 26.42 -18.45
N TRP A 205 -7.82 25.62 -18.28
CA TRP A 205 -8.78 25.80 -17.19
C TRP A 205 -8.12 25.65 -15.81
N ILE A 206 -7.21 24.68 -15.64
CA ILE A 206 -6.45 24.51 -14.39
C ILE A 206 -5.64 25.78 -14.10
N LYS A 207 -4.89 26.31 -15.07
CA LYS A 207 -4.07 27.52 -14.86
C LYS A 207 -4.89 28.76 -14.50
N THR A 208 -6.12 28.86 -14.98
CA THR A 208 -7.03 29.96 -14.67
C THR A 208 -7.62 29.85 -13.26
N ASN A 209 -8.00 28.65 -12.83
CA ASN A 209 -8.70 28.43 -11.55
C ASN A 209 -7.75 28.13 -10.38
N TYR A 210 -6.52 27.69 -10.67
CA TYR A 210 -5.49 27.32 -9.69
C TYR A 210 -4.17 28.05 -10.03
N PRO A 211 -4.04 29.35 -9.69
CA PRO A 211 -2.91 30.19 -10.07
C PRO A 211 -1.54 29.69 -9.58
N GLU A 212 -1.52 28.87 -8.53
CA GLU A 212 -0.33 28.23 -7.99
C GLU A 212 0.21 27.07 -8.86
N ILE A 213 -0.59 26.56 -9.81
CA ILE A 213 -0.18 25.54 -10.78
C ILE A 213 0.00 26.17 -12.16
N GLN A 214 1.19 26.69 -12.42
CA GLN A 214 1.54 27.27 -13.74
C GLN A 214 2.31 26.31 -14.64
N ALA A 215 2.93 25.27 -14.06
CA ALA A 215 3.68 24.27 -14.81
C ALA A 215 2.74 23.48 -15.74
N ASN A 216 2.99 23.58 -17.05
CA ASN A 216 2.15 22.95 -18.06
C ASN A 216 2.11 21.42 -17.92
N ASP A 217 3.24 20.81 -17.57
CA ASP A 217 3.35 19.37 -17.40
C ASP A 217 2.46 18.85 -16.27
N ILE A 218 2.41 19.57 -15.14
CA ILE A 218 1.54 19.22 -14.00
C ILE A 218 0.07 19.26 -14.43
N CYS A 219 -0.34 20.30 -15.16
CA CYS A 219 -1.71 20.42 -15.69
C CYS A 219 -2.07 19.25 -16.62
N MET A 220 -1.16 18.84 -17.50
CA MET A 220 -1.37 17.70 -18.38
C MET A 220 -1.42 16.37 -17.62
N TYR A 221 -0.61 16.20 -16.57
CA TYR A 221 -0.64 15.00 -15.74
C TYR A 221 -1.95 14.89 -14.96
N ILE A 222 -2.44 15.99 -14.40
CA ILE A 222 -3.74 16.04 -13.73
C ILE A 222 -4.85 15.59 -14.68
N ASP A 223 -4.91 16.12 -15.90
CA ASP A 223 -5.88 15.68 -16.92
C ASP A 223 -5.72 14.18 -17.24
N LYS A 224 -4.50 13.67 -17.43
CA LYS A 224 -4.27 12.24 -17.72
C LYS A 224 -4.77 11.32 -16.62
N ILE A 225 -4.64 11.75 -15.36
CA ILE A 225 -5.11 10.99 -14.19
C ILE A 225 -6.64 10.98 -14.18
N CYS A 226 -7.28 12.14 -14.29
CA CYS A 226 -8.74 12.30 -14.18
C CYS A 226 -9.52 11.76 -15.39
N ARG A 227 -8.89 11.74 -16.56
CA ARG A 227 -9.57 11.47 -17.83
C ARG A 227 -10.25 10.11 -17.84
N HIS A 228 -11.54 10.12 -18.20
CA HIS A 228 -12.37 8.92 -18.25
C HIS A 228 -11.74 7.85 -19.17
N PRO A 229 -11.71 6.55 -18.81
CA PRO A 229 -11.02 5.50 -19.56
C PRO A 229 -11.43 5.40 -21.04
N LYS A 230 -12.73 5.55 -21.35
CA LYS A 230 -13.22 5.55 -22.74
C LYS A 230 -12.71 6.76 -23.56
N ALA A 231 -12.39 7.87 -22.92
CA ALA A 231 -11.85 9.09 -23.55
C ALA A 231 -10.32 9.03 -23.80
N LYS A 232 -9.63 7.99 -23.31
CA LYS A 232 -8.18 7.79 -23.49
C LYS A 232 -7.82 7.11 -24.83
N LYS A 233 -8.81 6.60 -25.59
CA LYS A 233 -8.61 5.78 -26.80
C LYS A 233 -8.21 6.56 -28.07
N GLY A 234 -7.89 7.85 -27.98
CA GLY A 234 -7.60 8.71 -29.14
C GLY A 234 -6.12 8.93 -29.49
N GLY A 235 -5.17 8.29 -28.79
CA GLY A 235 -3.74 8.42 -29.07
C GLY A 235 -3.20 7.21 -29.83
N ASN A 236 -2.36 7.43 -30.85
CA ASN A 236 -1.68 6.37 -31.61
C ASN A 236 -1.09 5.31 -30.67
N ILE A 237 -1.72 4.13 -30.60
CA ILE A 237 -1.11 2.94 -30.02
C ILE A 237 0.02 2.57 -30.97
N LYS A 238 1.27 2.80 -30.57
CA LYS A 238 2.41 2.16 -31.24
C LYS A 238 2.30 0.67 -30.98
N LEU A 239 1.62 -0.05 -31.86
CA LEU A 239 1.84 -1.48 -32.03
C LEU A 239 3.32 -1.64 -32.42
N ASN A 240 4.11 -2.24 -31.55
CA ASN A 240 5.46 -2.68 -31.90
C ASN A 240 5.32 -3.75 -32.98
N SER A 241 5.35 -3.34 -34.25
CA SER A 241 5.51 -4.22 -35.40
C SER A 241 6.95 -4.74 -35.44
N SER A 242 7.30 -5.65 -34.55
CA SER A 242 8.47 -6.50 -34.72
C SER A 242 8.05 -7.72 -35.53
N ASN A 243 8.19 -7.64 -36.86
CA ASN A 243 8.41 -8.81 -37.73
C ASN A 243 8.91 -8.33 -39.11
N ASN A 244 10.15 -7.87 -39.14
CA ASN A 244 10.96 -7.89 -40.37
C ASN A 244 11.55 -9.29 -40.52
N MET A 245 10.77 -10.25 -41.03
CA MET A 245 11.36 -11.42 -41.68
C MET A 245 11.82 -10.98 -43.07
N LYS A 246 13.14 -10.83 -43.21
CA LYS A 246 13.82 -10.63 -44.48
C LYS A 246 13.43 -11.74 -45.45
N GLY A 247 12.93 -11.36 -46.62
CA GLY A 247 12.65 -12.26 -47.72
C GLY A 247 13.92 -13.01 -48.15
N VAL A 248 13.84 -14.34 -48.10
CA VAL A 248 14.74 -15.23 -48.82
C VAL A 248 14.04 -15.55 -50.14
N THR A 249 14.57 -15.01 -51.25
CA THR A 249 14.14 -15.39 -52.59
C THR A 249 14.88 -16.66 -53.03
N PRO A 250 14.19 -17.70 -53.54
CA PRO A 250 14.85 -18.82 -54.19
C PRO A 250 15.15 -18.46 -55.65
N LYS A 251 16.42 -18.64 -56.06
CA LYS A 251 16.84 -18.56 -57.47
C LYS A 251 16.20 -19.71 -58.26
N LYS A 252 15.57 -19.38 -59.38
CA LYS A 252 15.42 -20.28 -60.55
C LYS A 252 16.59 -20.05 -61.48
#